data_AF-A0A822CKR3-F1
#
_entry.id   AF-A0A822CKR3-F1
#
_cell.length_a   1.000
_cell.length_b   1.000
_cell.length_c   1.000
_cell.angle_alpha   90.00
_cell.angle_beta   90.00
_cell.angle_gamma   90.00
#
_symmetry.space_group_name_H-M   'P 1'
#
loop_
_entity.id
_entity.type
_entity.pdbx_description
1 polymer ?
#
loop_
_entity_poly.entity_id
_entity_poly.type
_entity_poly.pdbx_seq_one_letter_code
_entity_poly.pdbx_strand_id
1 'polypeptide(L)'
;HTSFPQSHPSLIIIGTIVNGTLIYAMLDTGATTSLISQTELDLITHPPIQQIQTTAVLGDGKTKIIVNGAVELTITINDIATIITALIVDSLGANLILGMDWCKSNNV
;
A
#
# COMPACT_ATOMS: atom_id res chain seq x y z
N HIS A 1 -31.44 14.82 20.11
CA HIS A 1 -30.32 14.72 19.14
C HIS A 1 -29.02 14.67 19.92
N THR A 2 -28.50 13.47 20.17
CA THR A 2 -27.20 13.27 20.83
C THR A 2 -26.17 12.95 19.74
N SER A 3 -25.25 13.87 19.49
CA SER A 3 -24.09 13.64 18.62
C SER A 3 -23.12 12.72 19.34
N PHE A 4 -22.87 11.54 18.77
CA PHE A 4 -21.77 10.69 19.22
C PHE A 4 -20.44 11.39 18.90
N PRO A 5 -19.45 11.34 19.80
CA PRO A 5 -18.11 11.83 19.49
C PRO A 5 -17.55 11.01 18.33
N GLN A 6 -17.15 11.70 17.27
CA GLN A 6 -16.44 11.12 16.13
C GLN A 6 -15.09 10.59 16.65
N SER A 7 -15.00 9.29 16.93
CA SER A 7 -13.71 8.64 17.14
C SER A 7 -13.00 8.65 15.79
N HIS A 8 -11.91 9.40 15.66
CA HIS A 8 -10.99 9.23 14.54
C HIS A 8 -10.36 7.84 14.70
N PRO A 9 -10.66 6.84 13.85
CA PRO A 9 -9.95 5.57 13.93
C PRO A 9 -8.46 5.86 13.72
N SER A 10 -7.63 5.35 14.63
CA SER A 10 -6.18 5.43 14.45
C SER A 10 -5.80 4.59 13.24
N LEU A 11 -4.98 5.14 12.35
CA LEU A 11 -4.41 4.40 11.24
C LEU A 11 -3.55 3.26 11.79
N ILE A 12 -3.68 2.06 11.23
CA ILE A 12 -2.86 0.92 11.61
C ILE A 12 -1.60 0.95 10.74
N ILE A 13 -0.49 1.35 11.36
CA ILE A 13 0.82 1.43 10.72
C ILE A 13 1.71 0.34 11.30
N ILE A 14 2.37 -0.43 10.45
CA ILE A 14 3.29 -1.50 10.82
C ILE A 14 4.66 -1.28 10.19
N GLY A 15 5.73 -1.61 10.91
CA GLY A 15 7.07 -1.66 10.35
C GLY A 15 7.21 -2.90 9.47
N THR A 16 7.56 -2.68 8.21
CA THR A 16 7.66 -3.73 7.18
C THR A 16 9.03 -3.66 6.53
N ILE A 17 9.74 -4.78 6.46
CA ILE A 17 10.99 -4.84 5.69
C ILE A 17 10.63 -5.14 4.23
N VAL A 18 10.87 -4.20 3.33
CA VAL A 18 10.60 -4.31 1.89
C VAL A 18 11.93 -4.41 1.16
N ASN A 19 12.20 -5.56 0.54
CA ASN A 19 13.48 -5.86 -0.12
C ASN A 19 14.72 -5.49 0.72
N GLY A 20 14.63 -5.69 2.05
CA GLY A 20 15.71 -5.40 3.01
C GLY A 20 15.69 -3.99 3.62
N THR A 21 14.78 -3.10 3.21
CA THR A 21 14.66 -1.74 3.75
C THR A 21 13.43 -1.59 4.65
N LEU A 22 13.56 -0.95 5.82
CA LEU A 22 12.43 -0.70 6.70
C LEU A 22 11.53 0.41 6.13
N ILE A 23 10.27 0.06 5.87
CA ILE A 23 9.21 0.96 5.40
C ILE A 23 8.02 0.84 6.35
N TYR A 24 7.37 1.97 6.66
CA TYR A 24 6.13 1.96 7.42
C TYR A 24 4.94 1.75 6.48
N ALA A 25 4.30 0.60 6.60
CA ALA A 25 3.13 0.24 5.80
C ALA A 25 1.84 0.56 6.55
N MET A 26 0.88 1.17 5.84
CA MET A 26 -0.49 1.32 6.32
C MET A 26 -1.32 0.11 5.92
N LEU A 27 -1.99 -0.53 6.88
CA LEU A 27 -3.01 -1.54 6.59
C LEU A 27 -4.33 -0.83 6.26
N ASP A 28 -4.85 -1.05 5.04
CA ASP A 28 -6.08 -0.42 4.58
C ASP A 28 -7.02 -1.45 3.96
N THR A 29 -8.03 -1.86 4.74
CA THR A 29 -9.06 -2.80 4.26
C THR A 29 -10.07 -2.17 3.29
N GLY A 30 -10.03 -0.84 3.13
CA GLY A 30 -10.77 -0.12 2.10
C GLY A 30 -10.06 -0.11 0.74
N ALA A 31 -8.74 -0.36 0.71
CA ALA A 31 -7.98 -0.47 -0.52
C ALA A 31 -8.09 -1.88 -1.11
N THR A 32 -8.51 -1.99 -2.37
CA THR A 32 -8.62 -3.30 -3.05
C THR A 32 -7.25 -3.93 -3.31
N THR A 33 -6.23 -3.09 -3.57
CA THR A 33 -4.90 -3.52 -3.95
C THR A 33 -3.83 -2.72 -3.21
N SER A 34 -2.67 -3.33 -3.03
CA SER A 34 -1.52 -2.72 -2.40
C SER A 34 -0.89 -1.64 -3.30
N LEU A 35 -0.44 -0.53 -2.70
CA LEU A 35 0.06 0.66 -3.40
C LEU A 35 1.39 1.10 -2.79
N ILE A 36 2.34 1.51 -3.62
CA ILE A 36 3.60 2.11 -3.17
C ILE A 36 3.82 3.45 -3.88
N SER A 37 4.31 4.46 -3.14
CA SER A 37 4.69 5.73 -3.77
C SER A 37 5.95 5.57 -4.61
N GLN A 38 6.05 6.28 -5.74
CA GLN A 38 7.25 6.29 -6.57
C GLN A 38 8.47 6.76 -5.76
N THR A 39 8.29 7.77 -4.90
CA THR A 39 9.36 8.29 -4.04
C THR A 39 9.92 7.22 -3.13
N GLU A 40 9.07 6.37 -2.54
CA GLU A 40 9.54 5.28 -1.68
C GLU A 40 10.22 4.17 -2.48
N LEU A 41 9.66 3.84 -3.65
CA LEU A 41 10.21 2.81 -4.52
C LEU A 41 11.63 3.16 -5.00
N ASP A 42 11.89 4.43 -5.30
CA ASP A 42 13.21 4.93 -5.74
C ASP A 42 14.31 4.77 -4.67
N LEU A 43 13.94 4.57 -3.41
CA LEU A 43 14.87 4.41 -2.29
C LEU A 43 15.26 2.95 -2.03
N ILE A 44 14.60 1.99 -2.68
CA ILE A 44 14.82 0.56 -2.45
C ILE A 44 15.28 -0.14 -3.72
N THR A 45 16.03 -1.24 -3.56
CA THR A 45 16.29 -2.13 -4.69
C THR A 45 15.03 -2.90 -5.01
N HIS A 46 14.62 -2.95 -6.28
CA HIS A 46 13.42 -3.65 -6.71
C HIS A 46 13.61 -4.31 -8.09
N PRO A 47 12.80 -5.34 -8.42
CA PRO A 47 12.73 -5.89 -9.77
C PRO A 47 12.26 -4.85 -10.80
N PRO A 48 12.46 -5.09 -12.11
CA PRO A 48 11.94 -4.21 -13.15
C PRO A 48 10.44 -3.93 -13.01
N ILE A 49 10.06 -2.67 -13.24
CA ILE A 49 8.66 -2.24 -13.18
C ILE A 49 7.90 -2.78 -14.40
N GLN A 50 6.78 -3.45 -14.16
CA GLN A 50 5.83 -3.80 -15.21
C GLN A 50 5.03 -2.55 -15.59
N GLN A 51 5.23 -2.10 -16.82
CA GLN A 51 4.49 -0.97 -17.37
C GLN A 51 3.02 -1.33 -17.56
N ILE A 52 2.14 -0.63 -16.87
CA ILE A 52 0.69 -0.72 -17.01
C ILE A 52 0.13 0.70 -17.09
N GLN A 53 -0.85 0.93 -17.97
CA GLN A 53 -1.54 2.21 -18.06
C GLN A 53 -2.96 2.03 -17.51
N THR A 54 -3.15 2.43 -16.25
CA THR A 54 -4.44 2.36 -15.58
C THR A 54 -4.61 3.50 -14.58
N THR A 55 -5.80 3.61 -14.01
CA THR A 55 -6.10 4.56 -12.94
C THR A 55 -6.67 3.83 -11.74
N ALA A 56 -6.23 4.19 -10.53
CA ALA A 56 -6.88 3.77 -9.30
C ALA A 56 -7.92 4.81 -8.87
N VAL A 57 -9.03 4.36 -8.29
CA VAL A 57 -10.05 5.23 -7.69
C VAL A 57 -9.84 5.23 -6.18
N LEU A 58 -9.74 6.41 -5.57
CA LEU A 58 -9.56 6.54 -4.13
C LEU A 58 -10.86 6.23 -3.38
N GLY A 59 -10.78 6.13 -2.05
CA GLY A 59 -11.90 5.79 -1.18
C GLY A 59 -13.09 6.76 -1.23
N ASP A 60 -12.94 7.96 -1.82
CA ASP A 60 -14.04 8.89 -2.07
C ASP A 60 -14.92 8.51 -3.29
N GLY A 61 -14.50 7.49 -4.05
CA GLY A 61 -15.17 6.99 -5.25
C GLY A 61 -15.13 7.94 -6.45
N LYS A 62 -14.42 9.07 -6.36
CA LYS A 62 -14.43 10.14 -7.38
C LYS A 62 -13.02 10.51 -7.83
N THR A 63 -12.08 10.61 -6.90
CA THR A 63 -10.70 10.97 -7.19
C THR A 63 -10.01 9.80 -7.86
N LYS A 64 -9.44 10.08 -9.02
CA LYS A 64 -8.64 9.12 -9.79
C LYS A 64 -7.19 9.51 -9.71
N ILE A 65 -6.32 8.52 -9.48
CA ILE A 65 -4.87 8.69 -9.54
C ILE A 65 -4.31 7.82 -10.65
N ILE A 66 -3.25 8.32 -11.29
CA ILE A 66 -2.54 7.60 -12.35
C ILE A 66 -1.69 6.52 -11.68
N VAL A 67 -1.74 5.31 -12.26
CA VAL A 67 -0.85 4.21 -11.89
C VAL A 67 0.26 4.15 -12.93
N ASN A 68 1.50 4.31 -12.46
CA ASN A 68 2.70 4.38 -13.31
C ASN A 68 3.23 2.99 -13.70
N GLY A 69 2.79 1.95 -12.99
CA GLY A 69 3.28 0.60 -13.17
C GLY A 69 2.85 -0.32 -12.04
N ALA A 70 3.32 -1.56 -12.10
CA ALA A 70 3.25 -2.52 -11.01
C ALA A 70 4.65 -3.08 -10.75
N VAL A 71 4.95 -3.42 -9.50
CA VAL A 71 6.22 -4.02 -9.10
C VAL A 71 5.98 -5.13 -8.09
N GLU A 72 6.71 -6.23 -8.23
CA GLU A 72 6.73 -7.30 -7.23
C GLU A 72 7.71 -6.94 -6.11
N LEU A 73 7.24 -6.97 -4.87
CA LEU A 73 8.03 -6.65 -3.69
C LEU A 73 8.01 -7.84 -2.73
N THR A 74 9.18 -8.19 -2.20
CA THR A 74 9.26 -9.10 -1.06
C THR A 74 9.13 -8.27 0.21
N ILE A 75 8.09 -8.53 0.99
CA ILE A 75 7.86 -7.86 2.26
C ILE A 75 8.00 -8.85 3.41
N THR A 76 8.56 -8.41 4.54
CA THR A 76 8.69 -9.20 5.76
C THR A 76 8.10 -8.45 6.94
N ILE A 77 7.15 -9.09 7.62
CA ILE A 77 6.48 -8.58 8.83
C ILE A 77 6.57 -9.67 9.88
N ASN A 78 7.13 -9.37 11.07
CA ASN A 78 7.33 -10.33 12.16
C ASN A 78 7.97 -11.66 11.68
N ASP A 79 9.06 -11.56 10.91
CA ASP A 79 9.81 -12.69 10.34
C ASP A 79 9.07 -13.52 9.27
N ILE A 80 7.86 -13.13 8.87
CA ILE A 80 7.10 -13.78 7.81
C ILE A 80 7.29 -13.01 6.51
N ALA A 81 7.97 -13.65 5.55
CA ALA A 81 8.18 -13.11 4.21
C ALA A 81 7.02 -13.46 3.27
N THR A 82 6.52 -12.47 2.54
CA THR A 82 5.47 -12.64 1.52
C THR A 82 5.83 -11.82 0.28
N ILE A 83 5.36 -12.26 -0.89
CA ILE A 83 5.50 -11.50 -2.14
C ILE A 83 4.17 -10.80 -2.40
N ILE A 84 4.24 -9.51 -2.70
CA ILE A 84 3.09 -8.71 -3.13
C ILE A 84 3.35 -8.10 -4.51
N THR A 85 2.27 -7.84 -5.24
CA THR A 85 2.30 -6.92 -6.38
C THR A 85 1.76 -5.58 -5.90
N ALA A 86 2.60 -4.55 -5.91
CA ALA A 86 2.20 -3.19 -5.55
C ALA A 86 2.02 -2.34 -6.80
N LEU A 87 0.92 -1.57 -6.85
CA LEU A 87 0.73 -0.54 -7.86
C LEU A 87 1.53 0.71 -7.51
N ILE A 88 2.19 1.30 -8.49
CA ILE A 88 3.08 2.45 -8.31
C ILE A 88 2.30 3.73 -8.62
N VAL A 89 2.36 4.69 -7.71
CA VAL A 89 1.67 5.99 -7.84
C VAL A 89 2.59 7.13 -7.44
N ASP A 90 2.42 8.32 -8.03
CA ASP A 90 3.34 9.45 -7.77
C ASP A 90 3.34 9.90 -6.31
N SER A 91 2.14 10.06 -5.74
CA SER A 91 1.94 10.59 -4.39
C SER A 91 0.92 9.75 -3.65
N LEU A 92 1.30 9.33 -2.45
CA LEU A 92 0.46 8.60 -1.54
C LEU A 92 0.60 9.23 -0.15
N GLY A 93 -0.48 9.26 0.63
CA GLY A 93 -0.44 9.74 2.02
C GLY A 93 0.34 8.83 2.98
N ALA A 94 0.91 7.73 2.47
CA ALA A 94 1.69 6.73 3.16
C ALA A 94 2.82 6.23 2.25
N ASN A 95 3.86 5.61 2.79
CA ASN A 95 4.96 5.07 1.99
C ASN A 95 4.53 3.83 1.20
N LEU A 96 3.83 2.92 1.88
CA LEU A 96 3.25 1.68 1.36
C LEU A 96 1.86 1.49 1.97
N ILE A 97 0.88 1.12 1.14
CA ILE A 97 -0.43 0.63 1.58
C ILE A 97 -0.49 -0.86 1.28
N LEU A 98 -0.83 -1.65 2.28
CA LEU A 98 -1.19 -3.05 2.14
C LEU A 98 -2.71 -3.13 2.08
N GLY A 99 -3.20 -3.47 0.90
CA GLY A 99 -4.63 -3.56 0.62
C GLY A 99 -5.22 -4.93 0.98
N MET A 100 -6.49 -5.09 0.61
CA MET A 100 -7.24 -6.33 0.81
C MET A 100 -6.70 -7.53 0.04
N ASP A 101 -5.91 -7.32 -1.02
CA ASP A 101 -5.17 -8.37 -1.71
C ASP A 101 -4.16 -9.05 -0.78
N TRP A 102 -3.41 -8.26 -0.02
CA TRP A 102 -2.50 -8.77 0.98
C TRP A 102 -3.23 -9.32 2.20
N CYS A 103 -4.24 -8.59 2.73
CA CYS A 103 -4.97 -9.03 3.93
C CYS A 103 -5.64 -10.40 3.72
N LYS A 104 -6.29 -10.62 2.57
CA LYS A 104 -6.91 -11.91 2.26
C LYS A 104 -5.89 -13.03 2.13
N SER A 105 -4.77 -12.75 1.47
CA SER A 105 -3.69 -13.75 1.29
C SER A 105 -3.07 -14.17 2.62
N ASN A 106 -3.19 -13.34 3.66
CA ASN A 106 -2.53 -13.54 4.96
C ASN A 106 -3.48 -13.68 6.16
N ASN A 107 -4.79 -13.78 5.93
CA ASN A 107 -5.83 -13.91 6.96
C ASN A 107 -5.82 -12.79 8.02
N VAL A 108 -5.64 -11.55 7.56
CA VAL A 108 -5.74 -10.32 8.38
C VAL A 108 -7.16 -9.75 8.37
#